data_AF-A0A0A9H8Q9-F1
#
_entry.id   AF-A0A0A9H8Q9-F1
#
_cell.length_a   1.000
_cell.length_b   1.000
_cell.length_c   1.000
_cell.angle_alpha   90.00
_cell.angle_beta   90.00
_cell.angle_gamma   90.00
#
_symmetry.space_group_name_H-M   'P 1'
#
loop_
_entity.id
_entity.type
_entity.pdbx_description
1 polymer ?
#
loop_
_entity_poly.entity_id
_entity_poly.type
_entity_poly.pdbx_seq_one_letter_code
_entity_poly.pdbx_strand_id
1 'polypeptide(L)'
;MHDAQDLFYKEAFWRNKDMICPKDVQPWTNMFVDKCNGLPIAIVCIGRLLSFRRRSYLEWEKVYKDIEVQLTDNSIMDMNIILKVSLEDLPHNMRNFFLYCCLFPDNYVMQRKSLVRLWMAEGFREEIGQRASEEVAEDYLTELIHRCLLVVVKRNDSGCVYEVQMHGILRVLALSKAREEKFGSVFNPLKAYLVKEVRRVLTESGDIAQVAENAPHLRSLLVFQNSFTFDSLRSLSSVNKL
;
A
#
# COMPACT_ATOMS: atom_id res chain seq x y z
N MET A 1 24.82 3.52 -17.37
CA MET A 1 24.26 4.87 -17.16
C MET A 1 23.09 5.12 -18.12
N HIS A 2 23.22 4.79 -19.42
CA HIS A 2 22.12 4.85 -20.40
C HIS A 2 20.89 4.01 -19.98
N ASP A 3 21.09 2.74 -19.58
CA ASP A 3 20.00 1.84 -19.18
C ASP A 3 19.18 2.35 -17.96
N ALA A 4 19.81 3.09 -17.06
CA ALA A 4 19.15 3.64 -15.86
C ALA A 4 18.24 4.83 -16.21
N GLN A 5 18.68 5.69 -17.13
CA GLN A 5 17.88 6.80 -17.66
C GLN A 5 16.71 6.27 -18.50
N ASP A 6 16.94 5.26 -19.34
CA ASP A 6 15.89 4.64 -20.14
C ASP A 6 14.82 4.00 -19.25
N LEU A 7 15.24 3.29 -18.20
CA LEU A 7 14.33 2.75 -17.20
C LEU A 7 13.55 3.87 -16.52
N PHE A 8 14.21 4.94 -16.08
CA PHE A 8 13.54 6.07 -15.46
C PHE A 8 12.51 6.71 -16.39
N TYR A 9 12.83 6.93 -17.66
CA TYR A 9 11.89 7.52 -18.63
C TYR A 9 10.69 6.62 -18.87
N LYS A 10 10.92 5.32 -19.02
CA LYS A 10 9.84 4.35 -19.17
C LYS A 10 8.87 4.40 -17.99
N GLU A 11 9.38 4.53 -16.76
CA GLU A 11 8.56 4.51 -15.56
C GLU A 11 7.99 5.89 -15.17
N ALA A 12 8.67 7.00 -15.47
CA ALA A 12 8.19 8.36 -15.19
C ALA A 12 7.18 8.88 -16.23
N PHE A 13 7.33 8.43 -17.47
CA PHE A 13 6.53 8.90 -18.60
C PHE A 13 5.62 7.80 -19.19
N TRP A 14 5.39 6.69 -18.47
CA TRP A 14 4.53 5.59 -18.94
C TRP A 14 3.09 6.02 -19.31
N ARG A 15 2.59 7.12 -18.72
CA ARG A 15 1.26 7.70 -19.03
C ARG A 15 1.28 8.67 -20.22
N ASN A 16 2.45 8.95 -20.78
CA ASN A 16 2.60 9.81 -21.95
C ASN A 16 2.53 8.98 -23.23
N LYS A 17 1.74 9.43 -24.21
CA LYS A 17 1.59 8.72 -25.49
C LYS A 17 2.90 8.65 -26.28
N ASP A 18 3.75 9.66 -26.14
CA ASP A 18 5.01 9.75 -26.89
C ASP A 18 6.23 9.27 -26.08
N MET A 19 6.06 8.98 -24.77
CA MET A 19 7.15 8.74 -23.81
C MET A 19 8.27 9.80 -23.78
N ILE A 20 8.02 10.98 -24.37
CA ILE A 20 9.00 12.08 -24.42
C ILE A 20 9.05 12.78 -23.07
N CYS A 21 10.27 12.97 -22.56
CA CYS A 21 10.54 13.82 -21.40
C CYS A 21 10.35 15.30 -21.75
N PRO A 22 9.44 16.04 -21.07
CA PRO A 22 9.35 17.49 -21.25
C PRO A 22 10.67 18.18 -20.86
N LYS A 23 11.07 19.20 -21.62
CA LYS A 23 12.33 19.94 -21.38
C LYS A 23 12.38 20.54 -19.97
N ASP A 24 11.25 21.00 -19.45
CA ASP A 24 11.14 21.64 -18.14
C ASP A 24 11.50 20.71 -16.96
N VAL A 25 11.34 19.40 -17.13
CA VAL A 25 11.64 18.40 -16.07
C VAL A 25 12.91 17.60 -16.35
N GLN A 26 13.49 17.75 -17.54
CA GLN A 26 14.73 17.06 -17.93
C GLN A 26 15.88 17.26 -16.93
N PRO A 27 16.13 18.46 -16.37
CA PRO A 27 17.19 18.64 -15.37
C PRO A 27 17.03 17.73 -14.14
N TRP A 28 15.79 17.52 -13.71
CA TRP A 28 15.46 16.69 -12.54
C TRP A 28 15.63 15.19 -12.82
N THR A 29 15.48 14.75 -14.08
CA THR A 29 15.60 13.33 -14.42
C THR A 29 16.96 12.76 -14.04
N ASN A 30 18.04 13.49 -14.35
CA ASN A 30 19.40 13.09 -13.99
C ASN A 30 19.59 13.11 -12.47
N MET A 31 19.13 14.15 -11.80
CA MET A 31 19.23 14.25 -10.34
C MET A 31 18.57 13.08 -9.63
N PHE A 32 17.38 12.67 -10.06
CA PHE A 32 16.69 11.51 -9.48
C PHE A 32 17.39 10.18 -9.79
N VAL A 33 17.85 9.97 -11.03
CA VAL A 33 18.59 8.76 -11.41
C VAL A 33 19.88 8.63 -10.62
N ASP A 34 20.64 9.73 -10.49
CA ASP A 34 21.87 9.77 -9.69
C ASP A 34 21.57 9.48 -8.22
N LYS A 35 20.49 10.03 -7.68
CA LYS A 35 20.04 9.75 -6.30
C LYS A 35 19.78 8.26 -6.06
N CYS A 36 19.32 7.52 -7.07
CA CYS A 36 19.00 6.10 -6.96
C CYS A 36 20.24 5.19 -6.85
N ASN A 37 21.46 5.72 -7.03
CA ASN A 37 22.72 4.97 -6.95
C ASN A 37 22.73 3.70 -7.84
N GLY A 38 22.04 3.72 -8.97
CA GLY A 38 21.97 2.60 -9.91
C GLY A 38 21.09 1.42 -9.47
N LEU A 39 20.36 1.51 -8.36
CA LEU A 39 19.41 0.48 -7.92
C LEU A 39 18.17 0.47 -8.82
N PRO A 40 17.91 -0.58 -9.62
CA PRO A 40 16.79 -0.57 -10.58
C PRO A 40 15.43 -0.36 -9.91
N ILE A 41 15.22 -0.99 -8.75
CA ILE A 41 13.95 -0.88 -8.02
C ILE A 41 13.71 0.54 -7.49
N ALA A 42 14.75 1.25 -7.08
CA ALA A 42 14.67 2.65 -6.66
C ALA A 42 14.28 3.55 -7.84
N ILE A 43 14.89 3.31 -9.01
CA ILE A 43 14.57 4.01 -10.26
C ILE A 43 13.10 3.81 -10.64
N VAL A 44 12.61 2.57 -10.58
CA VAL A 44 11.20 2.27 -10.87
C VAL A 44 10.28 2.99 -9.89
N CYS A 45 10.56 2.93 -8.58
CA CYS A 45 9.73 3.57 -7.58
C CYS A 45 9.67 5.11 -7.74
N ILE A 46 10.80 5.79 -7.96
CA ILE A 46 10.80 7.24 -8.17
C ILE A 46 10.13 7.59 -9.50
N GLY A 47 10.43 6.86 -10.57
CA GLY A 47 9.78 7.07 -11.86
C GLY A 47 8.26 6.98 -11.71
N ARG A 48 7.77 5.91 -11.09
CA ARG A 48 6.34 5.75 -10.83
C ARG A 48 5.77 6.86 -9.95
N LEU A 49 6.41 7.22 -8.85
CA LEU A 49 5.98 8.35 -8.00
C LEU A 49 5.79 9.63 -8.82
N LEU A 50 6.80 10.00 -9.62
CA LEU A 50 6.76 11.21 -10.45
C LEU A 50 5.74 11.13 -11.59
N SER A 51 5.41 9.93 -12.06
CA SER A 51 4.39 9.74 -13.10
C SER A 51 2.98 10.16 -12.68
N PHE A 52 2.74 10.27 -11.36
CA PHE A 52 1.49 10.76 -10.77
C PHE A 52 1.55 12.23 -10.34
N ARG A 53 2.71 12.89 -10.53
CA ARG A 53 2.92 14.30 -10.21
C ARG A 53 2.72 15.19 -11.43
N ARG A 54 2.48 16.48 -11.19
CA ARG A 54 2.50 17.48 -12.25
C ARG A 54 3.90 17.54 -12.85
N ARG A 55 4.00 17.44 -14.18
CA ARG A 55 5.27 17.55 -14.91
C ARG A 55 5.67 19.01 -15.04
N SER A 56 6.13 19.57 -13.93
CA SER A 56 6.61 20.94 -13.85
C SER A 56 7.84 20.99 -12.98
N TYR A 57 8.76 21.89 -13.33
CA TYR A 57 10.00 22.11 -12.62
C TYR A 57 9.80 22.20 -11.09
N LEU A 58 8.88 23.07 -10.64
CA LEU A 58 8.61 23.31 -9.22
C LEU A 58 8.07 22.08 -8.47
N GLU A 59 7.22 21.28 -9.12
CA GLU A 59 6.64 20.09 -8.48
C GLU A 59 7.71 19.00 -8.30
N TRP A 60 8.56 18.79 -9.30
CA TRP A 60 9.64 17.81 -9.23
C TRP A 60 10.75 18.27 -8.26
N GLU A 61 11.04 19.56 -8.21
CA GLU A 61 11.90 20.17 -7.21
C GLU A 61 11.40 19.90 -5.78
N LYS A 62 10.09 20.09 -5.55
CA LYS A 62 9.47 19.83 -4.26
C LYS A 62 9.63 18.37 -3.84
N VAL A 63 9.29 17.44 -4.73
CA VAL A 63 9.43 16.00 -4.45
C VAL A 63 10.89 15.63 -4.16
N TYR A 64 11.83 16.21 -4.92
CA TYR A 64 13.26 16.00 -4.68
C TYR A 64 13.67 16.46 -3.28
N LYS A 65 13.27 17.68 -2.89
CA LYS A 65 13.53 18.23 -1.54
C LYS A 65 12.87 17.42 -0.43
N ASP A 66 11.64 16.95 -0.63
CA ASP A 66 10.92 16.10 0.33
C ASP A 66 11.69 14.79 0.57
N ILE A 67 12.23 14.19 -0.50
CA ILE A 67 13.10 13.00 -0.41
C ILE A 67 14.40 13.35 0.33
N GLU A 68 15.02 14.51 0.07
CA GLU A 68 16.26 14.92 0.76
C GLU A 68 16.08 15.17 2.26
N VAL A 69 14.99 15.81 2.67
CA VAL A 69 14.68 16.06 4.09
C VAL A 69 14.49 14.74 4.84
N GLN A 70 13.90 13.74 4.18
CA GLN A 70 13.69 12.42 4.79
C GLN A 70 14.97 11.56 4.83
N LEU A 71 16.05 11.97 4.14
CA LEU A 71 17.33 11.26 4.02
C LEU A 71 18.38 11.68 5.07
N THR A 72 18.01 12.27 6.20
CA THR A 72 19.00 12.67 7.22
C THR A 72 19.72 11.44 7.81
N ASP A 73 20.98 11.28 7.39
CA ASP A 73 22.07 10.48 7.97
C ASP A 73 22.38 9.04 7.50
N ASN A 74 21.90 8.53 6.36
CA ASN A 74 22.52 7.32 5.77
C ASN A 74 22.60 7.34 4.24
N SER A 75 23.80 7.00 3.74
CA SER A 75 24.08 6.86 2.31
C SER A 75 23.41 5.61 1.78
N ILE A 76 22.88 5.70 0.55
CA ILE A 76 21.93 4.81 -0.12
C ILE A 76 20.52 5.29 0.13
N MET A 77 19.81 5.55 -0.97
CA MET A 77 18.38 5.78 -0.95
C MET A 77 17.72 4.61 -0.23
N ASP A 78 17.36 4.81 1.03
CA ASP A 78 16.50 3.86 1.72
C ASP A 78 15.22 3.80 0.90
N MET A 79 15.00 2.69 0.20
CA MET A 79 13.75 2.38 -0.50
C MET A 79 12.52 2.75 0.35
N ASN A 80 12.65 2.62 1.66
CA ASN A 80 11.70 3.05 2.67
C ASN A 80 11.22 4.50 2.49
N ILE A 81 12.09 5.44 2.12
CA ILE A 81 11.77 6.86 1.94
C ILE A 81 10.96 7.10 0.68
N ILE A 82 11.37 6.54 -0.48
CA ILE A 82 10.59 6.68 -1.73
C ILE A 82 9.19 6.08 -1.55
N LEU A 83 9.14 4.92 -0.91
CA LEU A 83 7.90 4.22 -0.63
C LEU A 83 7.07 5.05 0.35
N LYS A 84 7.65 5.59 1.41
CA LYS A 84 6.97 6.47 2.37
C LYS A 84 6.38 7.72 1.68
N VAL A 85 7.13 8.40 0.82
CA VAL A 85 6.63 9.54 0.03
C VAL A 85 5.48 9.10 -0.88
N SER A 86 5.58 7.91 -1.50
CA SER A 86 4.49 7.34 -2.32
C SER A 86 3.24 7.03 -1.50
N LEU A 87 3.38 6.63 -0.23
CA LEU A 87 2.27 6.38 0.69
C LEU A 87 1.63 7.67 1.20
N GLU A 88 2.44 8.68 1.53
CA GLU A 88 1.98 9.99 1.99
C GLU A 88 1.19 10.71 0.88
N ASP A 89 1.53 10.47 -0.38
CA ASP A 89 0.82 11.01 -1.54
C ASP A 89 -0.51 10.31 -1.85
N LEU A 90 -0.81 9.16 -1.24
CA LEU A 90 -2.06 8.48 -1.53
C LEU A 90 -3.25 9.32 -1.04
N PRO A 91 -4.29 9.51 -1.88
CA PRO A 91 -5.59 10.00 -1.43
C PRO A 91 -6.08 9.20 -0.23
N HIS A 92 -6.79 9.86 0.69
CA HIS A 92 -7.18 9.25 1.99
C HIS A 92 -7.84 7.88 1.85
N ASN A 93 -8.79 7.72 0.92
CA ASN A 93 -9.50 6.45 0.76
C ASN A 93 -8.63 5.39 0.07
N MET A 94 -7.82 5.77 -0.91
CA MET A 94 -6.80 4.90 -1.50
C MET A 94 -5.79 4.37 -0.47
N ARG A 95 -5.40 5.23 0.49
CA ARG A 95 -4.53 4.86 1.60
C ARG A 95 -5.18 3.80 2.49
N ASN A 96 -6.46 3.93 2.81
CA ASN A 96 -7.19 2.92 3.59
C ASN A 96 -7.20 1.55 2.90
N PHE A 97 -7.45 1.51 1.58
CA PHE A 97 -7.38 0.26 0.81
C PHE A 97 -5.98 -0.36 0.86
N PHE A 98 -4.93 0.46 0.71
CA PHE A 98 -3.54 0.02 0.82
C PHE A 98 -3.18 -0.50 2.21
N LEU A 99 -3.51 0.24 3.28
CA LEU A 99 -3.24 -0.16 4.66
C LEU A 99 -4.02 -1.43 5.03
N TYR A 100 -5.19 -1.67 4.44
CA TYR A 100 -5.90 -2.92 4.63
C TYR A 100 -5.11 -4.13 4.11
N CYS A 101 -4.49 -4.00 2.94
CA CYS A 101 -3.67 -5.06 2.36
C CYS A 101 -2.45 -5.44 3.21
N CYS A 102 -1.90 -4.52 4.01
CA CYS A 102 -0.73 -4.83 4.83
C CYS A 102 -1.03 -5.76 6.02
N LEU A 103 -2.32 -5.89 6.38
CA LEU A 103 -2.71 -6.78 7.47
C LEU A 103 -2.51 -8.25 7.09
N PHE A 104 -2.72 -8.61 5.82
CA PHE A 104 -2.56 -9.98 5.32
C PHE A 104 -1.15 -10.52 5.63
N PRO A 105 -0.97 -11.84 5.75
CA PRO A 105 0.34 -12.43 6.04
C PRO A 105 1.41 -12.06 5.00
N ASP A 106 2.68 -12.16 5.38
CA ASP A 106 3.78 -11.94 4.44
C ASP A 106 3.66 -12.89 3.23
N ASN A 107 3.90 -12.34 2.04
CA ASN A 107 3.77 -13.04 0.76
C ASN A 107 2.36 -13.63 0.48
N TYR A 108 1.32 -13.19 1.19
CA TYR A 108 -0.03 -13.66 0.93
C TYR A 108 -0.54 -13.19 -0.45
N VAL A 109 -1.04 -14.14 -1.24
CA VAL A 109 -1.61 -13.87 -2.57
C VAL A 109 -3.10 -13.57 -2.42
N MET A 110 -3.47 -12.32 -2.70
CA MET A 110 -4.84 -11.84 -2.62
C MET A 110 -5.54 -11.99 -3.97
N GLN A 111 -6.67 -12.70 -3.99
CA GLN A 111 -7.53 -12.73 -5.17
C GLN A 111 -8.28 -11.39 -5.30
N ARG A 112 -8.18 -10.76 -6.48
CA ARG A 112 -8.73 -9.42 -6.78
C ARG A 112 -10.17 -9.23 -6.32
N LYS A 113 -11.09 -10.10 -6.79
CA LYS A 113 -12.53 -9.97 -6.49
C LYS A 113 -12.83 -10.10 -5.00
N SER A 114 -12.10 -10.98 -4.31
CA SER A 114 -12.26 -11.17 -2.87
C SER A 114 -11.74 -9.98 -2.07
N LEU A 115 -10.60 -9.41 -2.47
CA LEU A 115 -10.05 -8.20 -1.87
C LEU A 115 -11.00 -7.01 -1.99
N VAL A 116 -11.56 -6.78 -3.18
CA VAL A 116 -12.54 -5.70 -3.42
C VAL A 116 -13.79 -5.89 -2.55
N ARG A 117 -14.30 -7.11 -2.40
CA ARG A 117 -15.44 -7.39 -1.50
C ARG A 117 -15.11 -7.12 -0.04
N LEU A 118 -13.92 -7.46 0.43
CA LEU A 118 -13.49 -7.17 1.80
C LEU A 118 -13.41 -5.67 2.05
N TRP A 119 -12.80 -4.93 1.13
CA TRP A 119 -12.77 -3.47 1.14
C TRP A 119 -14.17 -2.85 1.18
N MET A 120 -15.11 -3.43 0.45
CA MET A 120 -16.50 -2.99 0.50
C MET A 120 -17.19 -3.30 1.81
N ALA A 121 -16.94 -4.48 2.38
CA ALA A 121 -17.46 -4.88 3.69
C ALA A 121 -16.91 -4.01 4.84
N GLU A 122 -15.67 -3.52 4.71
CA GLU A 122 -15.09 -2.53 5.63
C GLU A 122 -15.87 -1.21 5.64
N GLY A 123 -16.70 -0.95 4.64
CA GLY A 123 -17.43 0.30 4.49
C GLY A 123 -16.51 1.47 4.11
N PHE A 124 -15.40 1.18 3.42
CA PHE A 124 -14.60 2.20 2.74
C PHE A 124 -15.45 2.79 1.59
N ARG A 125 -16.26 3.79 1.93
CA ARG A 125 -17.17 4.44 0.98
C ARG A 125 -16.53 5.72 0.49
N GLU A 126 -16.53 5.87 -0.82
CA GLU A 126 -16.28 7.13 -1.48
C GLU A 126 -17.36 7.28 -2.55
N GLU A 127 -18.28 8.22 -2.31
CA GLU A 127 -19.37 8.49 -3.24
C GLU A 127 -18.86 9.41 -4.35
N ILE A 128 -18.28 8.82 -5.39
CA ILE A 128 -17.91 9.58 -6.59
C ILE A 128 -19.10 9.58 -7.56
N GLY A 129 -20.07 10.44 -7.28
CA GLY A 129 -21.26 10.63 -8.12
C GLY A 129 -22.18 9.40 -8.15
N GLN A 130 -22.52 8.92 -9.34
CA GLN A 130 -23.44 7.77 -9.56
C GLN A 130 -22.73 6.41 -9.68
N ARG A 131 -21.40 6.35 -9.49
CA ARG A 131 -20.62 5.11 -9.71
C ARG A 131 -20.83 4.10 -8.59
N ALA A 132 -20.82 2.82 -8.94
CA ALA A 132 -20.87 1.75 -7.95
C ALA A 132 -19.57 1.75 -7.14
N SER A 133 -19.67 1.53 -5.83
CA SER A 133 -18.51 1.52 -4.93
C SER A 133 -17.50 0.42 -5.25
N GLU A 134 -17.96 -0.70 -5.82
CA GLU A 134 -17.08 -1.76 -6.34
C GLU A 134 -16.22 -1.27 -7.52
N GLU A 135 -16.77 -0.47 -8.44
CA GLU A 135 -16.01 0.06 -9.57
C GLU A 135 -14.91 1.02 -9.08
N VAL A 136 -15.22 1.87 -8.10
CA VAL A 136 -14.25 2.77 -7.47
C VAL A 136 -13.13 1.99 -6.79
N ALA A 137 -13.45 0.90 -6.09
CA ALA A 137 -12.46 0.03 -5.46
C ALA A 137 -11.55 -0.68 -6.48
N GLU A 138 -12.08 -1.09 -7.63
CA GLU A 138 -11.29 -1.66 -8.73
C GLU A 138 -10.36 -0.63 -9.39
N ASP A 139 -10.83 0.61 -9.57
CA ASP A 139 -10.00 1.74 -10.01
C ASP A 139 -8.82 1.96 -9.04
N TYR A 140 -9.09 1.93 -7.73
CA TYR A 140 -8.05 2.07 -6.72
C TYR A 140 -7.06 0.91 -6.69
N LEU A 141 -7.52 -0.33 -6.86
CA LEU A 141 -6.61 -1.46 -6.98
C LEU A 141 -5.68 -1.27 -8.18
N THR A 142 -6.24 -0.86 -9.31
CA THR A 142 -5.49 -0.61 -10.55
C THR A 142 -4.44 0.48 -10.33
N GLU A 143 -4.80 1.57 -9.67
CA GLU A 143 -3.89 2.66 -9.33
C GLU A 143 -2.78 2.21 -8.35
N LEU A 144 -3.09 1.39 -7.35
CA LEU A 144 -2.10 0.81 -6.42
C LEU A 144 -1.07 -0.03 -7.17
N ILE A 145 -1.52 -0.82 -8.16
CA ILE A 145 -0.63 -1.60 -9.02
C ILE A 145 0.23 -0.67 -9.88
N HIS A 146 -0.36 0.37 -10.48
CA HIS A 146 0.39 1.31 -11.31
C HIS A 146 1.42 2.12 -10.52
N ARG A 147 1.20 2.35 -9.22
CA ARG A 147 2.16 2.95 -8.28
C ARG A 147 3.20 1.96 -7.74
N CYS A 148 3.19 0.71 -8.21
CA CYS A 148 4.04 -0.38 -7.71
C CYS A 148 3.87 -0.67 -6.21
N LEU A 149 2.72 -0.35 -5.64
CA LEU A 149 2.38 -0.62 -4.24
C LEU A 149 1.75 -2.01 -4.05
N LEU A 150 1.27 -2.61 -5.14
CA LEU A 150 0.85 -4.00 -5.23
C LEU A 150 1.43 -4.61 -6.51
N VAL A 151 1.85 -5.87 -6.43
CA VAL A 151 2.43 -6.61 -7.55
C VAL A 151 1.39 -7.58 -8.10
N VAL A 152 1.26 -7.65 -9.42
CA VAL A 152 0.41 -8.64 -10.09
C VAL A 152 1.10 -9.99 -10.07
N VAL A 153 0.46 -10.98 -9.45
CA VAL A 153 0.96 -12.37 -9.40
C VAL A 153 0.42 -13.18 -10.57
N LYS A 154 -0.86 -12.99 -10.90
CA LYS A 154 -1.53 -13.75 -11.95
C LYS A 154 -2.54 -12.90 -12.69
N ARG A 155 -2.61 -13.10 -14.01
CA ARG A 155 -3.69 -12.63 -14.88
C ARG A 155 -4.53 -13.81 -15.32
N ASN A 156 -5.82 -13.59 -15.57
CA ASN A 156 -6.69 -14.60 -16.17
C ASN A 156 -6.47 -14.69 -17.69
N ASP A 157 -7.17 -15.63 -18.34
CA ASP A 157 -7.08 -15.85 -19.79
C ASP A 157 -7.48 -14.61 -20.62
N SER A 158 -8.26 -13.70 -20.01
CA SER A 158 -8.66 -12.41 -20.61
C SER A 158 -7.59 -11.32 -20.48
N GLY A 159 -6.46 -11.60 -19.83
CA GLY A 159 -5.41 -10.61 -19.53
C GLY A 159 -5.72 -9.70 -18.33
N CYS A 160 -6.87 -9.86 -17.69
CA CYS A 160 -7.27 -9.09 -16.51
C CYS A 160 -6.51 -9.56 -15.27
N VAL A 161 -6.21 -8.64 -14.36
CA VAL A 161 -5.59 -8.96 -13.07
C VAL A 161 -6.49 -9.94 -12.30
N TYR A 162 -5.90 -11.04 -11.82
CA TYR A 162 -6.61 -12.08 -11.07
C TYR A 162 -6.14 -12.15 -9.63
N GLU A 163 -4.82 -12.14 -9.43
CA GLU A 163 -4.17 -12.19 -8.11
C GLU A 163 -3.12 -11.10 -7.98
N VAL A 164 -3.05 -10.52 -6.80
CA VAL A 164 -2.09 -9.48 -6.42
C VAL A 164 -1.42 -9.83 -5.09
N GLN A 165 -0.26 -9.24 -4.84
CA GLN A 165 0.50 -9.45 -3.61
C GLN A 165 1.15 -8.13 -3.19
N MET A 166 1.25 -7.91 -1.88
CA MET A 166 2.04 -6.81 -1.33
C MET A 166 3.47 -7.29 -1.09
N HIS A 167 4.45 -6.52 -1.57
CA HIS A 167 5.86 -6.83 -1.33
C HIS A 167 6.20 -6.69 0.16
N GLY A 168 7.07 -7.54 0.70
CA GLY A 168 7.41 -7.55 2.14
C GLY A 168 7.89 -6.19 2.67
N ILE A 169 8.74 -5.48 1.91
CA ILE A 169 9.20 -4.13 2.30
C ILE A 169 8.05 -3.12 2.41
N LEU A 170 7.10 -3.16 1.48
CA LEU A 170 5.92 -2.29 1.48
C LEU A 170 5.03 -2.62 2.66
N ARG A 171 4.89 -3.90 2.99
CA ARG A 171 4.12 -4.36 4.13
C ARG A 171 4.71 -3.87 5.45
N VAL A 172 6.03 -3.92 5.65
CA VAL A 172 6.69 -3.40 6.86
C VAL A 172 6.38 -1.91 7.05
N LEU A 173 6.51 -1.11 5.98
CA LEU A 173 6.23 0.33 6.01
C LEU A 173 4.75 0.62 6.25
N ALA A 174 3.87 -0.10 5.54
CA ALA A 174 2.43 0.04 5.67
C ALA A 174 1.95 -0.35 7.08
N LEU A 175 2.50 -1.40 7.69
CA LEU A 175 2.19 -1.79 9.06
C LEU A 175 2.64 -0.72 10.07
N SER A 176 3.81 -0.11 9.84
CA SER A 176 4.25 1.03 10.65
C SER A 176 3.25 2.18 10.56
N LYS A 177 2.81 2.53 9.34
CA LYS A 177 1.84 3.59 9.13
C LYS A 177 0.45 3.26 9.69
N ALA A 178 0.00 2.02 9.54
CA ALA A 178 -1.27 1.54 10.08
C ALA A 178 -1.33 1.64 11.61
N ARG A 179 -0.20 1.46 12.30
CA ARG A 179 -0.12 1.66 13.76
C ARG A 179 -0.16 3.14 14.12
N GLU A 180 0.59 3.98 13.41
CA GLU A 180 0.60 5.44 13.61
C GLU A 180 -0.81 6.02 13.46
N GLU A 181 -1.56 5.60 12.43
CA GLU A 181 -2.92 6.04 12.16
C GLU A 181 -4.00 5.27 12.96
N LYS A 182 -3.60 4.36 13.86
CA LYS A 182 -4.52 3.48 14.62
C LYS A 182 -5.49 2.69 13.72
N PHE A 183 -5.07 2.44 12.49
CA PHE A 183 -5.87 1.82 11.43
C PHE A 183 -6.04 0.31 11.68
N GLY A 184 -4.94 -0.40 11.95
CA GLY A 184 -4.94 -1.85 12.14
C GLY A 184 -3.58 -2.43 12.53
N SER A 185 -3.58 -3.65 13.07
CA SER A 185 -2.35 -4.40 13.38
C SER A 185 -2.57 -5.92 13.29
N VAL A 186 -1.49 -6.65 13.03
CA VAL A 186 -1.44 -8.11 13.23
C VAL A 186 -1.35 -8.41 14.73
N PHE A 187 -2.18 -9.32 15.21
CA PHE A 187 -2.20 -9.77 16.59
C PHE A 187 -0.97 -10.61 16.89
N ASN A 188 -0.34 -10.30 18.01
CA ASN A 188 0.75 -11.09 18.58
C ASN A 188 0.51 -11.13 20.10
N PRO A 189 0.34 -12.31 20.72
CA PRO A 189 0.12 -12.43 22.16
C PRO A 189 1.19 -11.71 22.99
N LEU A 190 2.45 -11.75 22.56
CA LEU A 190 3.57 -11.09 23.23
C LEU A 190 3.52 -9.55 23.11
N LYS A 191 2.70 -9.03 22.18
CA LYS A 191 2.52 -7.60 21.92
C LYS A 191 1.04 -7.21 21.88
N ALA A 192 0.23 -7.83 22.75
CA ALA A 192 -1.22 -7.59 22.79
C ALA A 192 -1.60 -6.11 23.03
N TYR A 193 -0.71 -5.32 23.65
CA TYR A 193 -0.91 -3.88 23.80
C TYR A 193 -1.03 -3.13 22.45
N LEU A 194 -0.47 -3.65 21.36
CA LEU A 194 -0.52 -3.02 20.03
C LEU A 194 -1.93 -3.04 19.41
N VAL A 195 -2.82 -3.92 19.86
CA VAL A 195 -4.19 -3.99 19.34
C VAL A 195 -5.20 -3.18 20.18
N LYS A 196 -4.74 -2.54 21.27
CA LYS A 196 -5.64 -1.79 22.17
C LYS A 196 -6.29 -0.59 21.50
N GLU A 197 -5.53 0.11 20.66
CA GLU A 197 -5.99 1.37 20.07
C GLU A 197 -6.44 1.24 18.61
N VAL A 198 -6.25 0.07 18.00
CA VAL A 198 -6.53 -0.13 16.57
C VAL A 198 -7.94 -0.65 16.35
N ARG A 199 -8.47 -0.38 15.15
CA ARG A 199 -9.82 -0.81 14.77
C ARG A 199 -9.87 -2.10 13.97
N ARG A 200 -8.74 -2.57 13.44
CA ARG A 200 -8.66 -3.77 12.60
C ARG A 200 -7.58 -4.68 13.11
N VAL A 201 -7.92 -5.96 13.27
CA VAL A 201 -6.96 -6.94 13.75
C VAL A 201 -6.93 -8.12 12.81
N LEU A 202 -5.73 -8.60 12.51
CA LEU A 202 -5.55 -9.90 11.85
C LEU A 202 -4.92 -10.87 12.84
N THR A 203 -5.43 -12.09 12.92
CA THR A 203 -4.83 -13.18 13.68
C THR A 203 -4.46 -14.33 12.77
N GLU A 204 -3.17 -14.66 12.75
CA GLU A 204 -2.65 -15.80 11.99
C GLU A 204 -2.88 -17.12 12.74
N SER A 205 -2.91 -17.08 14.08
CA SER A 205 -3.08 -18.28 14.93
C SER A 205 -4.53 -18.72 15.10
N GLY A 206 -5.50 -17.88 14.70
CA GLY A 206 -6.92 -18.17 14.93
C GLY A 206 -7.41 -17.93 16.36
N ASP A 207 -6.59 -17.35 17.23
CA ASP A 207 -6.98 -17.07 18.63
C ASP A 207 -7.88 -15.83 18.74
N ILE A 208 -9.16 -16.02 18.46
CA ILE A 208 -10.19 -14.97 18.49
C ILE A 208 -10.45 -14.47 19.91
N ALA A 209 -10.39 -15.36 20.91
CA ALA A 209 -10.68 -15.01 22.30
C ALA A 209 -9.68 -13.99 22.82
N GLN A 210 -8.38 -14.23 22.62
CA GLN A 210 -7.37 -13.26 23.01
C GLN A 210 -7.48 -11.93 22.27
N VAL A 211 -7.86 -11.94 20.98
CA VAL A 211 -8.10 -10.70 20.24
C VAL A 211 -9.29 -9.94 20.84
N ALA A 212 -10.40 -10.63 21.14
CA ALA A 212 -11.60 -10.04 21.70
C ALA A 212 -11.34 -9.37 23.06
N GLU A 213 -10.51 -9.99 23.90
CA GLU A 213 -10.09 -9.44 25.20
C GLU A 213 -9.22 -8.19 25.04
N ASN A 214 -8.29 -8.19 24.07
CA ASN A 214 -7.25 -7.15 23.98
C ASN A 214 -7.59 -5.97 23.04
N ALA A 215 -8.57 -6.12 22.15
CA ALA A 215 -8.96 -5.09 21.18
C ALA A 215 -10.32 -4.44 21.54
N PRO A 216 -10.37 -3.39 22.38
CA PRO A 216 -11.60 -2.70 22.79
C PRO A 216 -12.33 -2.01 21.64
N HIS A 217 -11.62 -1.60 20.60
CA HIS A 217 -12.15 -0.83 19.48
C HIS A 217 -12.25 -1.63 18.18
N LEU A 218 -12.29 -2.96 18.29
CA LEU A 218 -12.33 -3.86 17.15
C LEU A 218 -13.58 -3.59 16.28
N ARG A 219 -13.35 -3.27 15.01
CA ARG A 219 -14.37 -3.13 13.96
C ARG A 219 -14.34 -4.29 12.99
N SER A 220 -13.15 -4.84 12.72
CA SER A 220 -12.97 -5.92 11.76
C SER A 220 -11.87 -6.88 12.20
N LEU A 221 -12.12 -8.16 11.97
CA LEU A 221 -11.23 -9.26 12.32
C LEU A 221 -10.97 -10.15 11.10
N LEU A 222 -9.71 -10.31 10.73
CA LEU A 222 -9.27 -11.26 9.72
C LEU A 222 -8.61 -12.47 10.40
N VAL A 223 -9.01 -13.68 10.02
CA VAL A 223 -8.54 -14.93 10.61
C VAL A 223 -7.95 -15.83 9.53
N PHE A 224 -6.67 -16.21 9.66
CA PHE A 224 -5.92 -16.90 8.61
C PHE A 224 -5.59 -18.39 8.89
N GLN A 225 -6.22 -19.01 9.91
CA GLN A 225 -6.13 -20.45 10.17
C GLN A 225 -7.50 -21.09 10.49
N ASN A 226 -7.64 -22.36 10.07
CA ASN A 226 -8.87 -23.15 10.03
C ASN A 226 -9.34 -23.74 11.37
N SER A 227 -8.72 -23.44 12.52
CA SER A 227 -9.24 -23.89 13.82
C SER A 227 -10.38 -22.97 14.30
N PHE A 228 -11.39 -22.82 13.45
CA PHE A 228 -12.57 -22.06 13.76
C PHE A 228 -13.55 -22.96 14.50
N THR A 229 -13.84 -22.63 15.76
CA THR A 229 -14.92 -23.30 16.52
C THR A 229 -16.01 -22.29 16.82
N PHE A 230 -17.25 -22.76 16.92
CA PHE A 230 -18.39 -21.90 17.25
C PHE A 230 -18.22 -21.19 18.60
N ASP A 231 -17.50 -21.83 19.53
CA ASP A 231 -17.18 -21.25 20.84
C ASP A 231 -16.25 -20.04 20.74
N SER A 232 -15.31 -20.04 19.78
CA SER A 232 -14.43 -18.90 19.51
C SER A 232 -15.20 -17.64 19.05
N LEU A 233 -16.34 -17.80 18.36
CA LEU A 233 -17.22 -16.69 17.99
C LEU A 233 -18.01 -16.14 19.18
N ARG A 234 -18.39 -16.99 20.14
CA ARG A 234 -19.11 -16.52 21.34
C ARG A 234 -18.29 -15.50 22.11
N SER A 235 -16.97 -15.65 22.13
CA SER A 235 -16.04 -14.70 22.75
C SER A 235 -16.11 -13.28 22.15
N LEU A 236 -16.52 -13.13 20.88
CA LEU A 236 -16.77 -11.80 20.28
C LEU A 236 -18.11 -11.22 20.73
N SER A 237 -19.13 -12.08 20.84
CA SER A 237 -20.49 -11.68 21.25
C SER A 237 -20.61 -11.33 22.73
N SER A 238 -19.89 -12.06 23.60
CA SER A 238 -19.93 -11.84 25.06
C SER A 238 -19.26 -10.53 25.49
N VAL A 239 -18.50 -9.91 24.59
CA VAL A 239 -17.77 -8.66 24.85
C VAL A 239 -18.49 -7.44 24.24
N ASN A 240 -19.69 -7.60 23.65
CA ASN A 240 -20.45 -6.52 22.96
C ASN A 240 -19.58 -5.76 21.93
N LYS A 241 -18.93 -6.46 20.99
CA LYS A 241 -17.96 -5.85 20.06
C LYS A 241 -18.22 -6.04 18.57
N LEU A 242 -19.37 -6.58 18.17
CA LEU A 242 -19.83 -6.60 16.77
C LEU A 242 -21.31 -6.28 16.70
#